data_AF-A0A2T6LVQ1-F1
#
_entry.id   AF-A0A2T6LVQ1-F1
#
_cell.length_a   1.000
_cell.length_b   1.000
_cell.length_c   1.000
_cell.angle_alpha   90.00
_cell.angle_beta   90.00
_cell.angle_gamma   90.00
#
_symmetry.space_group_name_H-M   'P 1'
#
loop_
_entity.id
_entity.type
_entity.pdbx_description
1 polymer ?
#
loop_
_entity_poly.entity_id
_entity_poly.type
_entity_poly.pdbx_seq_one_letter_code
_entity_poly.pdbx_strand_id
1 'polypeptide(L)'
;MEALTEPARNTGMRVGARLSRLALYRWWRRRVVGQVDHQAVVARIFAESCWSPRYAFMTMMSAGIAMLGLLLSSPAVVIGAMLISPLMSPILGFGFSLALFDFAEMRRSLLALAVGAVAAVAFTALIVTASPLQAPTAEIVARTRPNLFDLGVALFAALAGSFAIIRGRGETIVGVAIATALMPPLAVVGYGLATWNLPVLGGALALFVTNFITIALSATAMARYYGFGHQLSSRQSWTQTILLLLVFVAMAVPLGLALNRIAREALIVSEVRSLLNKRFGSASRVTQLDVAFDREPNVIRAVVITPRGQTQKTVVLQKAIEQELGRPVRLNIDQILLEPGAGAIEAQREELRQAGDQPDLETQRLAGIARMIALITGVSADDVTIDRDHHRATAAAMPLPGATVATYRVLEARAAAQTDGWSVAIVPPQGPLPEIAFANDADTLDPVAREAVLASAWAARRWNVPALGVPGLPAGTTPARPSLAQRRALAIAATLATQGVNALPAPGGGQRFHLSAGEGQ
;
A
#
# COMPACT_ATOMS: atom_id res chain seq x y z
N MET A 1 25.72 -65.28 29.67
CA MET A 1 24.37 -65.36 29.10
C MET A 1 23.44 -65.32 30.30
N GLU A 2 22.61 -64.32 30.59
CA GLU A 2 21.73 -63.43 29.80
C GLU A 2 21.70 -62.05 30.48
N ALA A 3 21.96 -60.96 29.77
CA ALA A 3 21.01 -60.17 28.98
C ALA A 3 20.40 -59.01 29.79
N LEU A 4 21.00 -57.84 29.53
CA LEU A 4 20.54 -56.49 29.85
C LEU A 4 19.32 -56.14 28.98
N THR A 5 18.17 -55.84 29.56
CA THR A 5 17.14 -54.99 28.93
C THR A 5 16.23 -54.36 29.98
N GLU A 6 16.42 -53.06 30.26
CA GLU A 6 15.34 -52.07 30.43
C GLU A 6 15.97 -50.68 30.64
N PRO A 7 15.84 -49.76 29.67
CA PRO A 7 15.31 -48.45 30.07
C PRO A 7 14.58 -47.71 28.92
N ALA A 8 13.28 -47.44 29.07
CA ALA A 8 12.63 -46.41 28.22
C ALA A 8 11.35 -45.78 28.81
N ARG A 9 10.65 -46.41 29.76
CA ARG A 9 9.35 -45.91 30.25
C ARG A 9 9.41 -44.83 31.35
N ASN A 10 10.56 -44.63 31.99
CA ASN A 10 10.63 -43.84 33.23
C ASN A 10 11.07 -42.37 33.06
N THR A 11 11.49 -41.95 31.86
CA THR A 11 12.05 -40.60 31.64
C THR A 11 10.97 -39.55 31.38
N GLY A 12 9.87 -39.91 30.70
CA GLY A 12 8.77 -38.99 30.38
C GLY A 12 7.93 -38.55 31.60
N MET A 13 7.64 -39.46 32.53
CA MET A 13 6.94 -39.14 33.78
C MET A 13 7.77 -38.24 34.71
N ARG A 14 9.09 -38.44 34.77
CA ARG A 14 9.99 -37.67 35.64
C ARG A 14 10.14 -36.21 35.21
N VAL A 15 10.05 -35.91 33.91
CA VAL A 15 10.07 -34.52 33.39
C VAL A 15 8.76 -33.80 33.69
N GLY A 16 7.60 -34.44 33.47
CA GLY A 16 6.29 -33.88 33.82
C GLY A 16 6.12 -33.62 35.33
N ALA A 17 6.68 -34.49 36.18
CA ALA A 17 6.66 -34.35 37.64
C ALA A 17 7.63 -33.29 38.20
N ARG A 18 8.69 -32.93 37.45
CA ARG A 18 9.58 -31.81 37.80
C ARG A 18 9.00 -30.46 37.39
N LEU A 19 8.39 -30.37 36.21
CA LEU A 19 7.77 -29.14 35.69
C LEU A 19 6.48 -28.78 36.45
N SER A 20 5.75 -29.76 36.98
CA SER A 20 4.55 -29.56 37.81
C SER A 20 4.82 -28.88 39.15
N ARG A 21 6.07 -28.81 39.61
CA ARG A 21 6.43 -28.06 40.83
C ARG A 21 6.50 -26.55 40.57
N LEU A 22 6.80 -26.12 39.35
CA LEU A 22 6.87 -24.69 39.00
C LEU A 22 5.48 -24.04 39.09
N ALA A 23 5.35 -23.01 39.92
CA ALA A 23 4.09 -22.30 40.15
C ALA A 23 3.53 -21.68 38.84
N LEU A 24 4.43 -21.21 37.97
CA LEU A 24 4.08 -20.68 36.64
C LEU A 24 3.45 -21.74 35.74
N TYR A 25 4.00 -22.97 35.71
CA TYR A 25 3.46 -24.07 34.90
C TYR A 25 2.13 -24.58 35.44
N ARG A 26 1.94 -24.65 36.77
CA ARG A 26 0.64 -24.98 37.37
C ARG A 26 -0.42 -23.91 37.15
N TRP A 27 -0.06 -22.63 37.31
CA TRP A 27 -0.96 -21.51 37.06
C TRP A 27 -1.35 -21.46 35.58
N TRP A 28 -0.40 -21.61 34.66
CA TRP A 28 -0.62 -21.67 33.23
C TRP A 28 -1.47 -22.89 32.84
N ARG A 29 -1.18 -24.09 33.33
CA ARG A 29 -1.97 -25.29 33.00
C ARG A 29 -3.39 -25.24 33.56
N ARG A 30 -3.61 -24.64 34.75
CA ARG A 30 -4.96 -24.51 35.33
C ARG A 30 -5.78 -23.36 34.75
N ARG A 31 -5.17 -22.19 34.49
CA ARG A 31 -5.87 -21.01 33.95
C ARG A 31 -5.85 -20.91 32.42
N VAL A 32 -4.77 -21.34 31.77
CA VAL A 32 -4.56 -21.21 30.32
C VAL A 32 -4.95 -22.47 29.55
N VAL A 33 -4.71 -23.66 30.09
CA VAL A 33 -5.08 -24.95 29.44
C VAL A 33 -6.46 -25.48 29.93
N GLY A 34 -7.06 -24.88 30.97
CA GLY A 34 -8.38 -25.27 31.49
C GLY A 34 -9.58 -24.75 30.68
N GLN A 35 -10.62 -25.61 30.58
CA GLN A 35 -11.87 -25.54 29.79
C GLN A 35 -11.67 -25.05 28.34
N VAL A 36 -11.11 -25.93 27.51
CA VAL A 36 -11.19 -25.82 26.04
C VAL A 36 -12.13 -26.93 25.59
N ASP A 37 -13.15 -26.59 24.81
CA ASP A 37 -13.98 -27.57 24.13
C ASP A 37 -13.26 -28.02 22.85
N HIS A 38 -12.50 -29.11 22.96
CA HIS A 38 -11.73 -29.64 21.84
C HIS A 38 -12.62 -30.03 20.66
N GLN A 39 -13.84 -30.51 20.90
CA GLN A 39 -14.73 -30.93 19.81
C GLN A 39 -15.29 -29.72 19.06
N ALA A 40 -15.75 -28.69 19.78
CA ALA A 40 -16.26 -27.47 19.17
C ALA A 40 -15.20 -26.73 18.35
N VAL A 41 -13.97 -26.63 18.87
CA VAL A 41 -12.85 -25.97 18.15
C VAL A 41 -12.53 -26.73 16.86
N VAL A 42 -12.41 -28.05 16.91
CA VAL A 42 -12.08 -28.87 15.73
C VAL A 42 -13.20 -28.82 14.69
N ALA A 43 -14.45 -28.97 15.12
CA ALA A 43 -15.61 -28.90 14.23
C ALA A 43 -15.68 -27.56 13.49
N ARG A 44 -15.40 -26.46 14.19
CA ARG A 44 -15.37 -25.12 13.61
C ARG A 44 -14.25 -24.93 12.58
N ILE A 45 -13.02 -25.31 12.94
CA ILE A 45 -11.88 -25.19 12.02
C ILE A 45 -12.16 -25.99 10.75
N PHE A 46 -12.59 -27.24 10.86
CA PHE A 46 -12.83 -28.10 9.69
C PHE A 46 -14.02 -27.62 8.84
N ALA A 47 -15.09 -27.10 9.45
CA ALA A 47 -16.20 -26.50 8.71
C ALA A 47 -15.74 -25.33 7.81
N GLU A 48 -14.79 -24.51 8.30
CA GLU A 48 -14.26 -23.35 7.57
C GLU A 48 -13.07 -23.69 6.64
N SER A 49 -12.45 -24.85 6.81
CA SER A 49 -11.26 -25.29 6.04
C SER A 49 -11.60 -25.92 4.69
N CYS A 50 -12.89 -26.09 4.40
CA CYS A 50 -13.37 -26.76 3.21
C CYS A 50 -13.33 -25.86 1.98
N TRP A 51 -13.04 -26.47 0.83
CA TRP A 51 -13.28 -25.80 -0.44
C TRP A 51 -14.78 -25.53 -0.60
N SER A 52 -15.10 -24.30 -1.01
CA SER A 52 -16.45 -23.88 -1.38
C SER A 52 -16.38 -22.85 -2.52
N PRO A 53 -17.45 -22.67 -3.31
CA PRO A 53 -17.50 -21.60 -4.30
C PRO A 53 -17.29 -20.21 -3.69
N ARG A 54 -17.84 -19.99 -2.47
CA ARG A 54 -17.60 -18.75 -1.70
C ARG A 54 -16.12 -18.56 -1.38
N TYR A 55 -15.44 -19.61 -0.92
CA TYR A 55 -14.00 -19.57 -0.65
C TYR A 55 -13.19 -19.24 -1.91
N ALA A 56 -13.50 -19.88 -3.04
CA ALA A 56 -12.81 -19.63 -4.30
C ALA A 56 -13.03 -18.18 -4.78
N PHE A 57 -14.27 -17.70 -4.74
CA PHE A 57 -14.61 -16.33 -5.12
C PHE A 57 -13.89 -15.28 -4.25
N MET A 58 -13.95 -15.44 -2.92
CA MET A 58 -13.27 -14.52 -1.99
C MET A 58 -11.75 -14.53 -2.18
N THR A 59 -11.17 -15.71 -2.43
CA THR A 59 -9.74 -15.87 -2.75
C THR A 59 -9.38 -15.12 -4.03
N MET A 60 -10.18 -15.23 -5.10
CA MET A 60 -9.97 -14.51 -6.35
C MET A 60 -10.10 -12.99 -6.17
N MET A 61 -11.14 -12.51 -5.48
CA MET A 61 -11.32 -11.08 -5.21
C MET A 61 -10.16 -10.50 -4.39
N SER A 62 -9.75 -11.21 -3.33
CA SER A 62 -8.60 -10.83 -2.51
C SER A 62 -7.31 -10.81 -3.34
N ALA A 63 -7.06 -11.82 -4.17
CA ALA A 63 -5.89 -11.89 -5.03
C ALA A 63 -5.87 -10.76 -6.07
N GLY A 64 -7.03 -10.43 -6.67
CA GLY A 64 -7.15 -9.32 -7.61
C GLY A 64 -6.89 -7.96 -6.97
N ILE A 65 -7.48 -7.68 -5.82
CA ILE A 65 -7.22 -6.43 -5.07
C ILE A 65 -5.76 -6.37 -4.65
N ALA A 66 -5.17 -7.48 -4.19
CA ALA A 66 -3.75 -7.56 -3.86
C ALA A 66 -2.89 -7.23 -5.08
N MET A 67 -3.18 -7.81 -6.24
CA MET A 67 -2.42 -7.56 -7.48
C MET A 67 -2.54 -6.10 -7.93
N LEU A 68 -3.74 -5.51 -7.90
CA LEU A 68 -3.92 -4.10 -8.23
C LEU A 68 -3.17 -3.20 -7.24
N GLY A 69 -3.23 -3.50 -5.94
CA GLY A 69 -2.46 -2.79 -4.92
C GLY A 69 -0.95 -2.89 -5.13
N LEU A 70 -0.46 -4.07 -5.53
CA LEU A 70 0.94 -4.30 -5.87
C LEU A 70 1.36 -3.51 -7.13
N LEU A 71 0.54 -3.48 -8.19
CA LEU A 71 0.81 -2.71 -9.41
C LEU A 71 0.76 -1.19 -9.17
N LEU A 72 -0.12 -0.73 -8.28
CA LEU A 72 -0.22 0.67 -7.87
C LEU A 72 0.84 1.05 -6.82
N SER A 73 1.65 0.09 -6.35
CA SER A 73 2.60 0.28 -5.25
C SER A 73 1.94 0.89 -4.00
N SER A 74 0.72 0.43 -3.67
CA SER A 74 -0.09 0.93 -2.55
C SER A 74 -0.18 -0.11 -1.41
N PRO A 75 0.61 0.05 -0.33
CA PRO A 75 0.57 -0.85 0.82
C PRO A 75 -0.81 -0.93 1.47
N ALA A 76 -1.56 0.19 1.49
CA ALA A 76 -2.89 0.24 2.10
C ALA A 76 -3.91 -0.67 1.37
N VAL A 77 -3.90 -0.67 0.03
CA VAL A 77 -4.76 -1.56 -0.78
C VAL A 77 -4.34 -3.01 -0.61
N VAL A 78 -3.03 -3.27 -0.56
CA VAL A 78 -2.48 -4.61 -0.30
C VAL A 78 -2.91 -5.13 1.07
N ILE A 79 -2.92 -4.29 2.12
CA ILE A 79 -3.44 -4.64 3.44
C ILE A 79 -4.94 -4.93 3.39
N GLY A 80 -5.72 -4.07 2.71
CA GLY A 80 -7.15 -4.29 2.53
C GLY A 80 -7.48 -5.64 1.88
N ALA A 81 -6.70 -6.04 0.88
CA ALA A 81 -6.82 -7.35 0.25
C ALA A 81 -6.58 -8.51 1.23
N MET A 82 -5.60 -8.38 2.13
CA MET A 82 -5.29 -9.41 3.14
C MET A 82 -6.46 -9.62 4.11
N LEU A 83 -7.17 -8.54 4.50
CA LEU A 83 -8.26 -8.62 5.50
C LEU A 83 -9.39 -9.58 5.10
N ILE A 84 -9.64 -9.70 3.80
CA ILE A 84 -10.76 -10.48 3.26
C ILE A 84 -10.34 -11.88 2.78
N SER A 85 -9.04 -12.19 2.82
CA SER A 85 -8.50 -13.45 2.32
C SER A 85 -8.90 -14.63 3.22
N PRO A 86 -9.56 -15.66 2.67
CA PRO A 86 -9.97 -16.83 3.46
C PRO A 86 -8.87 -17.90 3.56
N LEU A 87 -7.62 -17.62 3.13
CA LEU A 87 -6.54 -18.61 3.09
C LEU A 87 -6.11 -19.11 4.48
N MET A 88 -6.41 -18.37 5.55
CA MET A 88 -6.08 -18.78 6.91
C MET A 88 -6.72 -20.13 7.27
N SER A 89 -8.02 -20.29 7.02
CA SER A 89 -8.78 -21.43 7.55
C SER A 89 -8.25 -22.77 7.03
N PRO A 90 -8.06 -23.00 5.72
CA PRO A 90 -7.48 -24.25 5.22
C PRO A 90 -6.08 -24.56 5.75
N ILE A 91 -5.25 -23.55 6.03
CA ILE A 91 -3.89 -23.78 6.56
C ILE A 91 -3.94 -24.21 8.01
N LEU A 92 -4.81 -23.58 8.81
CA LEU A 92 -5.03 -23.99 10.20
C LEU A 92 -5.73 -25.35 10.27
N GLY A 93 -6.69 -25.64 9.39
CA GLY A 93 -7.28 -26.97 9.22
C GLY A 93 -6.24 -28.03 8.92
N PHE A 94 -5.31 -27.74 8.00
CA PHE A 94 -4.19 -28.62 7.72
C PHE A 94 -3.31 -28.84 8.96
N GLY A 95 -2.90 -27.78 9.68
CA GLY A 95 -2.10 -27.92 10.91
C GLY A 95 -2.81 -28.69 12.03
N PHE A 96 -4.12 -28.47 12.23
CA PHE A 96 -4.90 -29.22 13.22
C PHE A 96 -5.11 -30.67 12.80
N SER A 97 -5.37 -30.94 11.52
CA SER A 97 -5.49 -32.31 10.99
C SER A 97 -4.19 -33.11 11.16
N LEU A 98 -3.01 -32.46 11.02
CA LEU A 98 -1.72 -33.05 11.36
C LEU A 98 -1.63 -33.39 12.85
N ALA A 99 -2.08 -32.50 13.74
CA ALA A 99 -2.08 -32.78 15.18
C ALA A 99 -3.02 -33.93 15.56
N LEU A 100 -4.17 -34.03 14.90
CA LEU A 100 -5.25 -34.99 15.14
C LEU A 100 -5.08 -36.33 14.41
N PHE A 101 -4.15 -36.44 13.45
CA PHE A 101 -4.00 -37.59 12.56
C PHE A 101 -5.20 -37.87 11.65
N ASP A 102 -5.94 -36.83 11.28
CA ASP A 102 -7.07 -36.96 10.38
C ASP A 102 -6.60 -36.79 8.93
N PHE A 103 -6.25 -37.89 8.27
CA PHE A 103 -5.80 -37.87 6.87
C PHE A 103 -6.89 -37.41 5.89
N ALA A 104 -8.16 -37.61 6.22
CA ALA A 104 -9.26 -37.17 5.37
C ALA A 104 -9.34 -35.64 5.40
N GLU A 105 -9.33 -35.05 6.59
CA GLU A 105 -9.36 -33.59 6.76
C GLU A 105 -8.05 -32.93 6.32
N MET A 106 -6.92 -33.60 6.45
CA MET A 106 -5.62 -33.14 5.91
C MET A 106 -5.68 -32.99 4.39
N ARG A 107 -6.18 -34.01 3.68
CA ARG A 107 -6.34 -33.97 2.23
C ARG A 107 -7.35 -32.92 1.80
N ARG A 108 -8.46 -32.78 2.53
CA ARG A 108 -9.52 -31.81 2.25
C ARG A 108 -9.02 -30.37 2.38
N SER A 109 -8.29 -30.08 3.45
CA SER A 109 -7.67 -28.78 3.71
C SER A 109 -6.58 -28.45 2.67
N LEU A 110 -5.74 -29.44 2.33
CA LEU A 110 -4.71 -29.28 1.31
C LEU A 110 -5.29 -29.06 -0.09
N LEU A 111 -6.37 -29.77 -0.44
CA LEU A 111 -7.11 -29.57 -1.69
C LEU A 111 -7.70 -28.17 -1.75
N ALA A 112 -8.35 -27.71 -0.66
CA ALA A 112 -8.90 -26.36 -0.59
C ALA A 112 -7.82 -25.29 -0.80
N LEU A 113 -6.67 -25.44 -0.13
CA LEU A 113 -5.52 -24.55 -0.30
C LEU A 113 -4.96 -24.59 -1.72
N ALA A 114 -4.81 -25.76 -2.32
CA ALA A 114 -4.30 -25.90 -3.68
C ALA A 114 -5.24 -25.27 -4.71
N VAL A 115 -6.55 -25.52 -4.61
CA VAL A 115 -7.55 -24.91 -5.49
C VAL A 115 -7.59 -23.40 -5.31
N GLY A 116 -7.54 -22.90 -4.07
CA GLY A 116 -7.46 -21.47 -3.78
C GLY A 116 -6.19 -20.82 -4.34
N ALA A 117 -5.04 -21.47 -4.15
CA ALA A 117 -3.76 -21.00 -4.67
C ALA A 117 -3.74 -20.92 -6.20
N VAL A 118 -4.19 -21.98 -6.88
CA VAL A 118 -4.27 -22.02 -8.34
C VAL A 118 -5.24 -20.96 -8.86
N ALA A 119 -6.43 -20.83 -8.24
CA ALA A 119 -7.42 -19.83 -8.64
C ALA A 119 -6.89 -18.39 -8.47
N ALA A 120 -6.23 -18.10 -7.36
CA ALA A 120 -5.59 -16.81 -7.11
C ALA A 120 -4.51 -16.51 -8.16
N VAL A 121 -3.57 -17.44 -8.38
CA VAL A 121 -2.45 -17.28 -9.33
C VAL A 121 -2.96 -17.11 -10.75
N ALA A 122 -3.93 -17.92 -11.18
CA ALA A 122 -4.52 -17.80 -12.52
C ALA A 122 -5.23 -16.46 -12.70
N PHE A 123 -5.96 -16.01 -11.68
CA PHE A 123 -6.69 -14.73 -11.74
C PHE A 123 -5.75 -13.52 -11.72
N THR A 124 -4.71 -13.52 -10.89
CA THR A 124 -3.73 -12.42 -10.90
C THR A 124 -2.88 -12.42 -12.15
N ALA A 125 -2.53 -13.60 -12.70
CA ALA A 125 -1.87 -13.69 -14.00
C ALA A 125 -2.75 -13.11 -15.13
N LEU A 126 -4.07 -13.36 -15.11
CA LEU A 126 -5.01 -12.77 -16.06
C LEU A 126 -5.06 -11.24 -15.94
N ILE A 127 -5.08 -10.69 -14.72
CA ILE A 127 -5.07 -9.24 -14.49
C ILE A 127 -3.78 -8.62 -15.04
N VAL A 128 -2.63 -9.24 -14.77
CA VAL A 128 -1.32 -8.71 -15.21
C VAL A 128 -1.16 -8.79 -16.73
N THR A 129 -1.61 -9.88 -17.35
CA THR A 129 -1.57 -10.01 -18.82
C THR A 129 -2.48 -9.01 -19.52
N ALA A 130 -3.62 -8.65 -18.91
CA ALA A 130 -4.52 -7.62 -19.43
C ALA A 130 -4.06 -6.18 -19.09
N SER A 131 -3.12 -6.01 -18.16
CA SER A 131 -2.66 -4.71 -17.69
C SER A 131 -1.57 -4.11 -18.61
N PRO A 132 -1.65 -2.81 -18.95
CA PRO A 132 -0.56 -2.10 -19.63
C PRO A 132 0.63 -1.83 -18.70
N LEU A 133 0.44 -1.94 -17.38
CA LEU A 133 1.48 -1.77 -16.37
C LEU A 133 2.03 -3.14 -15.97
N GLN A 134 3.20 -3.49 -16.51
CA GLN A 134 3.92 -4.74 -16.23
C GLN A 134 5.31 -4.51 -15.61
N ALA A 135 5.66 -3.26 -15.29
CA ALA A 135 6.93 -2.96 -14.64
C ALA A 135 6.88 -3.40 -13.15
N PRO A 136 7.93 -4.07 -12.64
CA PRO A 136 7.95 -4.49 -11.25
C PRO A 136 8.03 -3.28 -10.32
N THR A 137 7.07 -3.17 -9.40
CA THR A 137 7.04 -2.14 -8.35
C THR A 137 7.89 -2.55 -7.14
N ALA A 138 8.19 -1.58 -6.26
CA ALA A 138 8.89 -1.86 -5.01
C ALA A 138 8.17 -2.90 -4.14
N GLU A 139 6.83 -2.84 -4.09
CA GLU A 139 5.99 -3.80 -3.37
C GLU A 139 6.10 -5.23 -3.94
N ILE A 140 6.17 -5.38 -5.28
CA ILE A 140 6.38 -6.69 -5.91
C ILE A 140 7.77 -7.22 -5.57
N VAL A 141 8.80 -6.40 -5.72
CA VAL A 141 10.19 -6.78 -5.44
C VAL A 141 10.36 -7.20 -3.98
N ALA A 142 9.74 -6.49 -3.04
CA ALA A 142 9.77 -6.81 -1.62
C ALA A 142 9.23 -8.22 -1.30
N ARG A 143 8.34 -8.78 -2.12
CA ARG A 143 7.75 -10.12 -1.94
C ARG A 143 8.46 -11.22 -2.73
N THR A 144 9.59 -10.93 -3.37
CA THR A 144 10.40 -11.92 -4.09
C THR A 144 11.61 -12.41 -3.33
N ARG A 145 11.98 -11.73 -2.23
CA ARG A 145 13.17 -12.08 -1.43
C ARG A 145 12.72 -12.56 -0.05
N PRO A 146 12.78 -13.87 0.23
CA PRO A 146 12.43 -14.38 1.55
C PRO A 146 13.31 -13.77 2.64
N ASN A 147 12.69 -13.30 3.73
CA ASN A 147 13.38 -12.65 4.84
C ASN A 147 13.15 -13.41 6.17
N LEU A 148 14.14 -13.41 7.06
CA LEU A 148 14.02 -13.96 8.41
C LEU A 148 12.90 -13.28 9.21
N PHE A 149 12.72 -11.97 9.01
CA PHE A 149 11.68 -11.21 9.69
C PHE A 149 10.28 -11.60 9.22
N ASP A 150 10.08 -11.82 7.92
CA ASP A 150 8.78 -12.29 7.40
C ASP A 150 8.41 -13.66 7.99
N LEU A 151 9.42 -14.53 8.14
CA LEU A 151 9.22 -15.84 8.75
C LEU A 151 8.89 -15.73 10.25
N GLY A 152 9.58 -14.84 10.97
CA GLY A 152 9.28 -14.53 12.37
C GLY A 152 7.85 -14.02 12.54
N VAL A 153 7.41 -13.11 11.66
CA VAL A 153 6.03 -12.61 11.64
C VAL A 153 5.04 -13.75 11.38
N ALA A 154 5.30 -14.62 10.40
CA ALA A 154 4.45 -15.78 10.11
C ALA A 154 4.35 -16.75 11.31
N LEU A 155 5.48 -17.02 11.99
CA LEU A 155 5.53 -17.85 13.19
C LEU A 155 4.70 -17.27 14.34
N PHE A 156 4.92 -16.00 14.69
CA PHE A 156 4.19 -15.36 15.78
C PHE A 156 2.70 -15.18 15.45
N ALA A 157 2.36 -14.84 14.21
CA ALA A 157 0.97 -14.77 13.74
C ALA A 157 0.28 -16.13 13.84
N ALA A 158 0.95 -17.22 13.45
CA ALA A 158 0.39 -18.57 13.53
C ALA A 158 0.19 -19.03 14.97
N LEU A 159 1.14 -18.75 15.88
CA LEU A 159 1.01 -19.06 17.30
C LEU A 159 -0.14 -18.27 17.93
N ALA A 160 -0.23 -16.98 17.65
CA ALA A 160 -1.32 -16.13 18.10
C ALA A 160 -2.68 -16.57 17.51
N GLY A 161 -2.71 -17.02 16.25
CA GLY A 161 -3.94 -17.37 15.55
C GLY A 161 -4.49 -18.70 16.03
N SER A 162 -3.59 -19.68 16.19
CA SER A 162 -3.93 -20.95 16.80
C SER A 162 -4.40 -20.76 18.25
N PHE A 163 -3.76 -19.88 19.02
CA PHE A 163 -4.23 -19.51 20.37
C PHE A 163 -5.63 -18.87 20.36
N ALA A 164 -5.84 -17.88 19.49
CA ALA A 164 -7.10 -17.15 19.35
C ALA A 164 -8.26 -18.08 19.01
N ILE A 165 -8.05 -19.00 18.06
CA ILE A 165 -9.05 -19.99 17.65
C ILE A 165 -9.32 -20.99 18.77
N ILE A 166 -8.29 -21.52 19.44
CA ILE A 166 -8.46 -22.46 20.56
C ILE A 166 -9.26 -21.83 21.71
N ARG A 167 -9.15 -20.51 21.90
CA ARG A 167 -9.87 -19.76 22.93
C ARG A 167 -11.17 -19.10 22.46
N GLY A 168 -11.48 -19.14 21.17
CA GLY A 168 -12.64 -18.48 20.57
C GLY A 168 -12.64 -16.95 20.70
N ARG A 169 -11.47 -16.31 20.75
CA ARG A 169 -11.34 -14.84 20.90
C ARG A 169 -10.25 -14.28 20.00
N GLY A 170 -10.56 -13.20 19.26
CA GLY A 170 -9.56 -12.42 18.51
C GLY A 170 -9.22 -12.98 17.12
N GLU A 171 -10.04 -13.87 16.58
CA GLU A 171 -9.75 -14.59 15.33
C GLU A 171 -9.68 -13.69 14.10
N THR A 172 -10.47 -12.61 14.07
CA THR A 172 -10.42 -11.64 12.97
C THR A 172 -9.06 -10.96 12.91
N ILE A 173 -8.58 -10.41 14.04
CA ILE A 173 -7.30 -9.69 14.11
C ILE A 173 -6.12 -10.59 13.74
N VAL A 174 -6.14 -11.85 14.19
CA VAL A 174 -5.04 -12.75 13.85
C VAL A 174 -5.16 -13.33 12.45
N GLY A 175 -6.38 -13.49 11.93
CA GLY A 175 -6.61 -13.87 10.54
C GLY A 175 -6.03 -12.86 9.56
N VAL A 176 -6.12 -11.56 9.89
CA VAL A 176 -5.42 -10.51 9.16
C VAL A 176 -3.91 -10.74 9.15
N ALA A 177 -3.31 -10.97 10.33
CA ALA A 177 -1.86 -11.16 10.46
C ALA A 177 -1.34 -12.41 9.72
N ILE A 178 -2.15 -13.47 9.61
CA ILE A 178 -1.80 -14.66 8.83
C ILE A 178 -1.96 -14.38 7.32
N ALA A 179 -3.03 -13.69 6.93
CA ALA A 179 -3.28 -13.34 5.53
C ALA A 179 -2.21 -12.40 4.96
N THR A 180 -1.60 -11.54 5.80
CA THR A 180 -0.52 -10.64 5.36
C THR A 180 0.72 -11.38 4.87
N ALA A 181 0.98 -12.56 5.43
CA ALA A 181 2.13 -13.38 5.05
C ALA A 181 1.88 -14.24 3.79
N LEU A 182 0.64 -14.35 3.30
CA LEU A 182 0.27 -15.37 2.31
C LEU A 182 -0.28 -14.81 1.00
N MET A 183 -1.23 -13.88 1.06
CA MET A 183 -1.92 -13.41 -0.15
C MET A 183 -1.00 -12.63 -1.10
N PRO A 184 -0.16 -11.67 -0.64
CA PRO A 184 0.71 -10.94 -1.57
C PRO A 184 1.76 -11.80 -2.27
N PRO A 185 2.50 -12.69 -1.58
CA PRO A 185 3.42 -13.61 -2.28
C PRO A 185 2.70 -14.44 -3.35
N LEU A 186 1.49 -14.93 -3.06
CA LEU A 186 0.69 -15.68 -4.01
C LEU A 186 0.25 -14.83 -5.22
N ALA A 187 -0.11 -13.57 -5.02
CA ALA A 187 -0.39 -12.63 -6.10
C ALA A 187 0.85 -12.38 -6.97
N VAL A 188 2.03 -12.22 -6.35
CA VAL A 188 3.32 -12.04 -7.05
C VAL A 188 3.74 -13.29 -7.84
N VAL A 189 3.37 -14.49 -7.39
CA VAL A 189 3.53 -15.71 -8.19
C VAL A 189 2.76 -15.60 -9.51
N GLY A 190 1.51 -15.13 -9.49
CA GLY A 190 0.75 -14.90 -10.72
C GLY A 190 1.33 -13.80 -11.61
N TYR A 191 1.88 -12.73 -11.02
CA TYR A 191 2.65 -11.72 -11.76
C TYR A 191 3.90 -12.31 -12.43
N GLY A 192 4.68 -13.12 -11.71
CA GLY A 192 5.87 -13.78 -12.25
C GLY A 192 5.53 -14.74 -13.39
N LEU A 193 4.39 -15.44 -13.30
CA LEU A 193 3.87 -16.30 -14.34
C LEU A 193 3.44 -15.50 -15.59
N ALA A 194 2.74 -14.38 -15.41
CA ALA A 194 2.29 -13.52 -16.50
C ALA A 194 3.44 -12.82 -17.24
N THR A 195 4.49 -12.42 -16.51
CA THR A 195 5.65 -11.70 -17.06
C THR A 195 6.79 -12.61 -17.49
N TRP A 196 6.64 -13.93 -17.36
CA TRP A 196 7.71 -14.93 -17.59
C TRP A 196 9.00 -14.65 -16.79
N ASN A 197 8.87 -13.99 -15.63
CA ASN A 197 10.00 -13.65 -14.77
C ASN A 197 10.24 -14.76 -13.74
N LEU A 198 11.06 -15.74 -14.11
CA LEU A 198 11.38 -16.91 -13.26
C LEU A 198 11.97 -16.54 -11.88
N PRO A 199 12.89 -15.55 -11.75
CA PRO A 199 13.37 -15.11 -10.45
C PRO A 199 12.26 -14.60 -9.53
N VAL A 200 11.35 -13.78 -10.05
CA VAL A 200 10.19 -13.25 -9.29
C VAL A 200 9.24 -14.38 -8.89
N LEU A 201 8.91 -15.25 -9.85
CA LEU A 201 8.03 -16.41 -9.64
C LEU A 201 8.59 -17.34 -8.55
N GLY A 202 9.85 -17.74 -8.67
CA GLY A 202 10.51 -18.67 -7.75
C GLY A 202 10.69 -18.08 -6.36
N GLY A 203 11.07 -16.81 -6.27
CA GLY A 203 11.25 -16.10 -5.00
C GLY A 203 9.93 -15.95 -4.21
N ALA A 204 8.86 -15.52 -4.89
CA ALA A 204 7.55 -15.37 -4.27
C ALA A 204 6.91 -16.71 -3.91
N LEU A 205 7.09 -17.74 -4.75
CA LEU A 205 6.64 -19.10 -4.44
C LEU A 205 7.37 -19.67 -3.22
N ALA A 206 8.70 -19.46 -3.14
CA ALA A 206 9.47 -19.87 -1.98
C ALA A 206 8.95 -19.20 -0.71
N LEU A 207 8.70 -17.88 -0.74
CA LEU A 207 8.15 -17.13 0.40
C LEU A 207 6.76 -17.65 0.81
N PHE A 208 5.87 -17.90 -0.15
CA PHE A 208 4.56 -18.50 0.12
C PHE A 208 4.68 -19.88 0.79
N VAL A 209 5.51 -20.77 0.23
CA VAL A 209 5.69 -22.13 0.76
C VAL A 209 6.32 -22.11 2.16
N THR A 210 7.33 -21.27 2.40
CA THR A 210 7.96 -21.17 3.73
C THR A 210 6.96 -20.64 4.77
N ASN A 211 6.14 -19.66 4.41
CA ASN A 211 5.11 -19.12 5.30
C ASN A 211 4.02 -20.16 5.58
N PHE A 212 3.52 -20.83 4.54
CA PHE A 212 2.57 -21.93 4.68
C PHE A 212 3.07 -23.03 5.64
N ILE A 213 4.29 -23.54 5.40
CA ILE A 213 4.88 -24.60 6.24
C ILE A 213 5.03 -24.09 7.68
N THR A 214 5.52 -22.87 7.87
CA THR A 214 5.71 -22.28 9.20
C THR A 214 4.40 -22.16 9.96
N ILE A 215 3.34 -21.68 9.30
CA ILE A 215 2.02 -21.53 9.91
C ILE A 215 1.43 -22.91 10.24
N ALA A 216 1.49 -23.86 9.32
CA ALA A 216 0.99 -25.23 9.51
C ALA A 216 1.69 -25.95 10.67
N LEU A 217 3.03 -25.90 10.74
CA LEU A 217 3.81 -26.52 11.81
C LEU A 217 3.56 -25.83 13.16
N SER A 218 3.44 -24.50 13.17
CA SER A 218 3.12 -23.74 14.40
C SER A 218 1.74 -24.09 14.93
N ALA A 219 0.75 -24.20 14.04
CA ALA A 219 -0.60 -24.63 14.40
C ALA A 219 -0.62 -26.07 14.92
N THR A 220 0.12 -26.98 14.27
CA THR A 220 0.29 -28.37 14.72
C THR A 220 0.89 -28.42 16.13
N ALA A 221 1.97 -27.66 16.36
CA ALA A 221 2.64 -27.59 17.66
C ALA A 221 1.72 -27.03 18.74
N MET A 222 0.96 -25.98 18.43
CA MET A 222 0.02 -25.36 19.36
C MET A 222 -1.16 -26.28 19.70
N ALA A 223 -1.76 -26.91 18.70
CA ALA A 223 -2.80 -27.91 18.90
C ALA A 223 -2.30 -29.07 19.79
N ARG A 224 -1.08 -29.56 19.56
CA ARG A 224 -0.48 -30.58 20.44
C ARG A 224 -0.19 -30.08 21.85
N TYR A 225 0.26 -28.84 21.99
CA TYR A 225 0.50 -28.23 23.30
C TYR A 225 -0.80 -28.14 24.12
N TYR A 226 -1.94 -27.86 23.48
CA TYR A 226 -3.27 -27.82 24.11
C TYR A 226 -3.96 -29.19 24.23
N GLY A 227 -3.29 -30.28 23.87
CA GLY A 227 -3.78 -31.64 24.07
C GLY A 227 -4.80 -32.11 23.03
N PHE A 228 -4.87 -31.49 21.84
CA PHE A 228 -5.69 -31.93 20.69
C PHE A 228 -5.24 -33.29 20.08
N GLY A 229 -4.67 -34.20 20.87
CA GLY A 229 -4.16 -35.49 20.41
C GLY A 229 -4.17 -36.58 21.48
N HIS A 230 -5.10 -36.51 22.44
CA HIS A 230 -5.10 -37.41 23.60
C HIS A 230 -6.43 -38.09 23.95
N GLN A 231 -7.57 -37.74 23.32
CA GLN A 231 -8.88 -38.20 23.82
C GLN A 231 -9.83 -38.84 22.80
N LEU A 232 -9.46 -38.98 21.51
CA LEU A 232 -10.38 -39.48 20.47
C LEU A 232 -9.96 -40.81 19.81
N SER A 233 -8.84 -41.42 20.20
CA SER A 233 -8.50 -42.78 19.74
C SER A 233 -7.78 -43.56 20.83
N SER A 234 -8.51 -44.50 21.44
CA SER A 234 -8.02 -45.48 22.43
C SER A 234 -7.01 -46.49 21.84
N ARG A 235 -6.56 -46.34 20.59
CA ARG A 235 -5.61 -47.22 19.91
C ARG A 235 -4.59 -46.42 19.09
N GLN A 236 -3.76 -45.62 19.76
CA GLN A 236 -2.62 -45.01 19.09
C GLN A 236 -1.47 -46.02 18.99
N SER A 237 -1.32 -46.65 17.82
CA SER A 237 -0.15 -47.47 17.50
C SER A 237 1.09 -46.56 17.42
N TRP A 238 2.24 -47.03 17.92
CA TRP A 238 3.54 -46.35 17.75
C TRP A 238 3.81 -45.93 16.30
N THR A 239 3.24 -46.67 15.34
CA THR A 239 3.30 -46.36 13.90
C THR A 239 2.70 -45.00 13.54
N GLN A 240 1.62 -44.56 14.20
CA GLN A 240 1.03 -43.23 13.96
C GLN A 240 1.98 -42.13 14.44
N THR A 241 2.53 -42.26 15.65
CA THR A 241 3.52 -41.29 16.16
C THR A 241 4.75 -41.18 15.27
N ILE A 242 5.26 -42.31 14.76
CA ILE A 242 6.38 -42.34 13.81
C ILE A 242 5.99 -41.66 12.48
N LEU A 243 4.78 -41.91 11.97
CA LEU A 243 4.30 -41.30 10.72
C LEU A 243 4.14 -39.77 10.84
N LEU A 244 3.62 -39.24 11.96
CA LEU A 244 3.59 -37.79 12.19
C LEU A 244 4.97 -37.20 12.29
N LEU A 245 5.87 -37.86 13.03
CA LEU A 245 7.24 -37.39 13.12
C LEU A 245 7.88 -37.34 11.73
N LEU A 246 7.60 -38.33 10.87
CA LEU A 246 8.07 -38.36 9.48
C LEU A 246 7.48 -37.20 8.66
N VAL A 247 6.17 -36.95 8.70
CA VAL A 247 5.54 -35.83 7.98
C VAL A 247 6.06 -34.48 8.50
N PHE A 248 6.18 -34.34 9.83
CA PHE A 248 6.73 -33.15 10.47
C PHE A 248 8.18 -32.90 10.02
N VAL A 249 9.03 -33.94 10.02
CA VAL A 249 10.41 -33.85 9.52
C VAL A 249 10.43 -33.54 8.02
N ALA A 250 9.58 -34.17 7.22
CA ALA A 250 9.49 -33.92 5.79
C ALA A 250 9.12 -32.47 5.46
N MET A 251 8.30 -31.81 6.28
CA MET A 251 7.99 -30.38 6.17
C MET A 251 9.06 -29.48 6.81
N ALA A 252 9.70 -29.92 7.89
CA ALA A 252 10.73 -29.15 8.58
C ALA A 252 12.06 -29.08 7.80
N VAL A 253 12.40 -30.11 7.02
CA VAL A 253 13.63 -30.13 6.19
C VAL A 253 13.68 -28.98 5.17
N PRO A 254 12.68 -28.79 4.27
CA PRO A 254 12.71 -27.68 3.31
C PRO A 254 12.68 -26.32 4.01
N LEU A 255 11.95 -26.20 5.11
CA LEU A 255 11.97 -24.97 5.94
C LEU A 255 13.36 -24.71 6.52
N GLY A 256 14.04 -25.74 7.03
CA GLY A 256 15.40 -25.64 7.57
C GLY A 256 16.42 -25.28 6.50
N LEU A 257 16.29 -25.83 5.28
CA LEU A 257 17.13 -25.46 4.14
C LEU A 257 16.89 -24.01 3.72
N ALA A 258 15.65 -23.56 3.65
CA ALA A 258 15.29 -22.18 3.35
C ALA A 258 15.83 -21.22 4.42
N LEU A 259 15.64 -21.54 5.70
CA LEU A 259 16.19 -20.79 6.83
C LEU A 259 17.71 -20.67 6.76
N ASN A 260 18.41 -21.77 6.48
CA ASN A 260 19.86 -21.76 6.35
C ASN A 260 20.33 -20.95 5.14
N ARG A 261 19.56 -20.93 4.04
CA ARG A 261 19.84 -20.05 2.90
C ARG A 261 19.68 -18.58 3.31
N ILE A 262 18.53 -18.20 3.86
CA ILE A 262 18.23 -16.81 4.25
C ILE A 262 19.24 -16.32 5.31
N ALA A 263 19.57 -17.15 6.31
CA ALA A 263 20.54 -16.81 7.34
C ALA A 263 21.95 -16.58 6.76
N ARG A 264 22.40 -17.42 5.82
CA ARG A 264 23.69 -17.23 5.15
C ARG A 264 23.72 -15.97 4.30
N GLU A 265 22.65 -15.69 3.55
CA GLU A 265 22.52 -14.45 2.78
C GLU A 265 22.58 -13.22 3.71
N ALA A 266 21.87 -13.24 4.85
CA ALA A 266 21.89 -12.17 5.84
C ALA A 266 23.27 -11.97 6.48
N LEU A 267 23.99 -13.06 6.80
CA LEU A 267 25.35 -13.00 7.34
C LEU A 267 26.32 -12.37 6.34
N ILE A 268 26.26 -12.77 5.07
CA ILE A 268 27.08 -12.20 4.00
C ILE A 268 26.84 -10.68 3.86
N VAL A 269 25.57 -10.25 3.84
CA VAL A 269 25.25 -8.82 3.76
C VAL A 269 25.80 -8.05 4.97
N SER A 270 25.69 -8.62 6.17
CA SER A 270 26.21 -8.03 7.40
C SER A 270 27.74 -7.94 7.39
N GLU A 271 28.42 -8.98 6.92
CA GLU A 271 29.88 -9.05 6.83
C GLU A 271 30.42 -8.06 5.80
N VAL A 272 29.85 -8.03 4.60
CA VAL A 272 30.19 -7.03 3.57
C VAL A 272 29.95 -5.62 4.08
N ARG A 273 28.82 -5.35 4.75
CA ARG A 273 28.53 -4.04 5.36
C ARG A 273 29.57 -3.67 6.42
N SER A 274 29.96 -4.62 7.28
CA SER A 274 30.98 -4.42 8.30
C SER A 274 32.34 -4.08 7.68
N LEU A 275 32.75 -4.81 6.63
CA LEU A 275 34.00 -4.55 5.91
C LEU A 275 34.00 -3.17 5.24
N LEU A 276 32.91 -2.82 4.55
CA LEU A 276 32.78 -1.50 3.92
C LEU A 276 32.87 -0.38 4.98
N ASN A 277 32.13 -0.50 6.08
CA ASN A 277 32.18 0.47 7.17
C ASN A 277 33.59 0.58 7.80
N LYS A 278 34.29 -0.55 7.99
CA LYS A 278 35.68 -0.57 8.50
C LYS A 278 36.64 0.09 7.52
N ARG A 279 36.48 -0.10 6.21
CA ARG A 279 37.44 0.37 5.19
C ARG A 279 37.25 1.84 4.82
N PHE A 280 36.02 2.33 4.90
CA PHE A 280 35.68 3.72 4.61
C PHE A 280 35.68 4.62 5.87
N GLY A 281 35.74 4.03 7.07
CA GLY A 281 35.82 4.77 8.34
C GLY A 281 34.49 5.40 8.77
N SER A 282 34.49 6.06 9.93
CA SER A 282 33.28 6.66 10.55
C SER A 282 32.73 7.89 9.82
N ALA A 283 33.52 8.49 8.92
CA ALA A 283 33.12 9.66 8.14
C ALA A 283 32.36 9.29 6.84
N SER A 284 32.20 7.99 6.58
CA SER A 284 31.60 7.48 5.36
C SER A 284 30.40 6.60 5.70
N ARG A 285 29.39 6.59 4.83
CA ARG A 285 28.15 5.84 5.04
C ARG A 285 27.78 5.02 3.83
N VAL A 286 27.51 3.74 4.08
CA VAL A 286 26.95 2.82 3.08
C VAL A 286 25.44 3.00 3.05
N THR A 287 24.93 3.77 2.08
CA THR A 287 23.51 4.12 1.94
C THR A 287 22.71 2.96 1.37
N GLN A 288 23.23 2.33 0.30
CA GLN A 288 22.62 1.16 -0.31
C GLN A 288 23.64 0.03 -0.38
N LEU A 289 23.19 -1.18 -0.04
CA LEU A 289 23.96 -2.40 -0.20
C LEU A 289 23.00 -3.49 -0.64
N ASP A 290 23.15 -3.90 -1.89
CA ASP A 290 22.42 -5.03 -2.47
C ASP A 290 23.40 -6.11 -2.90
N VAL A 291 23.09 -7.36 -2.59
CA VAL A 291 23.90 -8.51 -2.97
C VAL A 291 23.03 -9.44 -3.81
N ALA A 292 23.37 -9.55 -5.08
CA ALA A 292 22.71 -10.42 -6.03
C ALA A 292 23.33 -11.83 -5.92
N PHE A 293 22.63 -12.70 -5.19
CA PHE A 293 23.00 -14.11 -4.97
C PHE A 293 22.57 -15.05 -6.09
N ASP A 294 21.84 -14.54 -7.09
CA ASP A 294 21.33 -15.27 -8.26
C ASP A 294 22.37 -15.39 -9.40
N ARG A 295 23.55 -14.78 -9.25
CA ARG A 295 24.62 -14.76 -10.25
C ARG A 295 25.91 -15.31 -9.68
N GLU A 296 26.63 -16.09 -10.48
CA GLU A 296 28.00 -16.52 -10.15
C GLU A 296 29.02 -15.78 -11.05
N PRO A 297 29.99 -15.03 -10.49
CA PRO A 297 30.16 -14.70 -9.06
C PRO A 297 29.09 -13.72 -8.55
N ASN A 298 28.83 -13.75 -7.23
CA ASN A 298 27.87 -12.86 -6.58
C ASN A 298 28.18 -11.39 -6.90
N VAL A 299 27.16 -10.64 -7.32
CA VAL A 299 27.33 -9.21 -7.65
C VAL A 299 26.93 -8.37 -6.44
N ILE A 300 27.88 -7.62 -5.89
CA ILE A 300 27.66 -6.70 -4.79
C ILE A 300 27.52 -5.30 -5.38
N ARG A 301 26.38 -4.66 -5.15
CA ARG A 301 26.11 -3.27 -5.52
C ARG A 301 26.05 -2.44 -4.25
N ALA A 302 26.92 -1.44 -4.15
CA ALA A 302 26.95 -0.57 -2.98
C ALA A 302 27.01 0.90 -3.40
N VAL A 303 26.22 1.74 -2.74
CA VAL A 303 26.34 3.20 -2.83
C VAL A 303 26.94 3.67 -1.51
N VAL A 304 28.07 4.35 -1.60
CA VAL A 304 28.82 4.84 -0.43
C VAL A 304 29.01 6.34 -0.56
N ILE A 305 28.58 7.06 0.46
CA ILE A 305 28.86 8.48 0.59
C ILE A 305 30.16 8.59 1.39
N THR A 306 31.21 9.19 0.80
CA THR A 306 32.56 9.28 1.40
C THR A 306 33.21 10.64 1.10
N PRO A 307 34.02 11.21 2.02
CA PRO A 307 34.84 12.39 1.72
C PRO A 307 35.82 12.15 0.56
N ARG A 308 36.15 13.19 -0.22
CA ARG A 308 37.11 13.10 -1.36
C ARG A 308 38.45 12.44 -0.97
N GLY A 309 38.95 12.70 0.23
CA GLY A 309 40.21 12.15 0.74
C GLY A 309 40.16 10.70 1.23
N GLN A 310 38.97 10.07 1.31
CA GLN A 310 38.78 8.70 1.81
C GLN A 310 38.26 7.74 0.71
N THR A 311 38.37 8.15 -0.55
CA THR A 311 37.99 7.31 -1.69
C THR A 311 38.83 6.04 -1.75
N GLN A 312 38.17 4.93 -2.04
CA GLN A 312 38.82 3.62 -2.12
C GLN A 312 38.72 3.09 -3.55
N LYS A 313 39.79 2.48 -4.05
CA LYS A 313 39.75 1.84 -5.38
C LYS A 313 38.87 0.59 -5.33
N THR A 314 37.92 0.48 -6.25
CA THR A 314 37.00 -0.67 -6.36
C THR A 314 37.71 -2.01 -6.38
N VAL A 315 38.85 -2.11 -7.06
CA VAL A 315 39.66 -3.35 -7.15
C VAL A 315 40.24 -3.77 -5.80
N VAL A 316 40.65 -2.81 -4.96
CA VAL A 316 41.21 -3.09 -3.62
C VAL A 316 40.11 -3.57 -2.69
N LEU A 317 38.93 -2.92 -2.74
CA LEU A 317 37.75 -3.33 -1.99
C LEU A 317 37.26 -4.71 -2.42
N GLN A 318 37.20 -4.97 -3.73
CA GLN A 318 36.79 -6.26 -4.26
C GLN A 318 37.70 -7.37 -3.73
N LYS A 319 39.03 -7.22 -3.81
CA LYS A 319 39.97 -8.20 -3.28
C LYS A 319 39.83 -8.40 -1.77
N ALA A 320 39.60 -7.33 -1.01
CA ALA A 320 39.40 -7.44 0.44
C ALA A 320 38.11 -8.21 0.79
N ILE A 321 37.04 -7.97 0.04
CA ILE A 321 35.78 -8.69 0.18
C ILE A 321 35.93 -10.15 -0.26
N GLU A 322 36.66 -10.43 -1.35
CA GLU A 322 36.98 -11.80 -1.80
C GLU A 322 37.79 -12.59 -0.76
N GLN A 323 38.73 -11.93 -0.07
CA GLN A 323 39.53 -12.53 0.99
C GLN A 323 38.72 -12.88 2.22
N GLU A 324 37.79 -12.01 2.64
CA GLU A 324 36.94 -12.28 3.80
C GLU A 324 35.89 -13.35 3.50
N LEU A 325 35.22 -13.27 2.33
CA LEU A 325 34.18 -14.24 1.96
C LEU A 325 34.73 -15.57 1.46
N GLY A 326 36.01 -15.65 1.11
CA GLY A 326 36.64 -16.84 0.54
C GLY A 326 36.05 -17.26 -0.81
N ARG A 327 35.43 -16.34 -1.56
CA ARG A 327 34.75 -16.59 -2.84
C ARG A 327 34.92 -15.40 -3.79
N PRO A 328 34.97 -15.63 -5.12
CA PRO A 328 35.02 -14.54 -6.08
C PRO A 328 33.71 -13.72 -6.03
N VAL A 329 33.83 -12.39 -6.04
CA VAL A 329 32.69 -11.47 -6.06
C VAL A 329 32.93 -10.37 -7.10
N ARG A 330 31.86 -9.88 -7.72
CA ARG A 330 31.94 -8.69 -8.58
C ARG A 330 31.39 -7.50 -7.82
N LEU A 331 32.25 -6.52 -7.53
CA LEU A 331 31.87 -5.31 -6.80
C LEU A 331 31.60 -4.16 -7.76
N ASN A 332 30.37 -3.65 -7.75
CA ASN A 332 29.99 -2.37 -8.35
C ASN A 332 29.75 -1.39 -7.20
N ILE A 333 30.61 -0.38 -7.07
CA ILE A 333 30.51 0.61 -6.01
C ILE A 333 30.43 2.01 -6.59
N ASP A 334 29.38 2.73 -6.23
CA ASP A 334 29.19 4.13 -6.58
C ASP A 334 29.56 4.99 -5.37
N GLN A 335 30.60 5.81 -5.50
CA GLN A 335 31.12 6.65 -4.43
C GLN A 335 30.68 8.10 -4.65
N ILE A 336 29.78 8.59 -3.80
CA ILE A 336 29.32 9.98 -3.81
C ILE A 336 30.26 10.78 -2.90
N LEU A 337 30.91 11.79 -3.48
CA LEU A 337 31.97 12.55 -2.81
C LEU A 337 31.40 13.75 -2.06
N LEU A 338 31.61 13.83 -0.74
CA LEU A 338 31.31 15.05 0.02
C LEU A 338 32.40 16.12 -0.21
N GLU A 339 31.98 17.38 -0.30
CA GLU A 339 32.88 18.53 -0.29
C GLU A 339 33.50 18.72 1.10
N PRO A 340 34.79 19.11 1.20
CA PRO A 340 35.46 19.27 2.48
C PRO A 340 34.90 20.49 3.20
N GLY A 341 34.02 20.28 4.19
CA GLY A 341 33.42 21.35 4.99
C GLY A 341 32.00 21.06 5.49
N ALA A 342 31.25 20.19 4.80
CA ALA A 342 29.95 19.74 5.30
C ALA A 342 30.18 18.70 6.41
N GLY A 343 30.10 19.12 7.66
CA GLY A 343 30.30 18.25 8.81
C GLY A 343 29.31 17.09 8.79
N ALA A 344 29.72 15.91 9.25
CA ALA A 344 28.87 14.71 9.36
C ALA A 344 27.53 14.97 10.09
N ILE A 345 27.45 16.04 10.90
CA ILE A 345 26.24 16.49 11.60
C ILE A 345 25.23 17.19 10.66
N GLU A 346 25.68 17.93 9.65
CA GLU A 346 24.81 18.54 8.64
C GLU A 346 24.28 17.48 7.68
N ALA A 347 25.13 16.52 7.28
CA ALA A 347 24.68 15.34 6.53
C ALA A 347 23.72 14.46 7.33
N GLN A 348 23.87 14.36 8.66
CA GLN A 348 22.96 13.61 9.54
C GLN A 348 21.65 14.37 9.80
N ARG A 349 21.67 15.70 9.88
CA ARG A 349 20.45 16.53 9.85
C ARG A 349 19.74 16.41 8.52
N GLU A 350 20.49 16.34 7.43
CA GLU A 350 19.96 16.21 6.08
C GLU A 350 19.46 14.78 5.79
N GLU A 351 20.04 13.73 6.37
CA GLU A 351 19.53 12.35 6.26
C GLU A 351 18.33 12.09 7.18
N LEU A 352 18.29 12.69 8.39
CA LEU A 352 17.10 12.67 9.24
C LEU A 352 15.97 13.52 8.65
N ARG A 353 16.30 14.62 7.97
CA ARG A 353 15.40 15.29 7.04
C ARG A 353 14.98 14.32 5.94
N GLN A 354 15.87 13.78 5.12
CA GLN A 354 15.52 12.94 3.96
C GLN A 354 14.75 11.65 4.28
N ALA A 355 14.96 11.04 5.46
CA ALA A 355 14.20 9.87 5.90
C ALA A 355 12.81 10.23 6.46
N GLY A 356 12.57 11.50 6.83
CA GLY A 356 11.28 12.05 7.24
C GLY A 356 10.63 13.01 6.22
N ASP A 357 11.35 13.47 5.18
CA ASP A 357 11.01 14.65 4.36
C ASP A 357 10.28 14.33 3.04
N GLN A 358 10.17 13.06 2.61
CA GLN A 358 9.38 12.79 1.39
C GLN A 358 7.89 13.16 1.57
N PRO A 359 7.24 12.91 2.72
CA PRO A 359 5.92 13.47 3.02
C PRO A 359 5.96 14.97 3.31
N ASP A 360 7.04 15.50 3.92
CA ASP A 360 7.09 16.89 4.38
C ASP A 360 7.43 17.91 3.28
N LEU A 361 8.20 17.57 2.25
CA LEU A 361 8.44 18.49 1.12
C LEU A 361 7.18 18.73 0.31
N GLU A 362 6.40 17.68 0.06
CA GLU A 362 5.09 17.80 -0.58
C GLU A 362 4.12 18.53 0.35
N THR A 363 4.08 18.19 1.64
CA THR A 363 3.24 18.90 2.62
C THR A 363 3.65 20.37 2.77
N GLN A 364 4.93 20.71 2.69
CA GLN A 364 5.45 22.09 2.69
C GLN A 364 5.09 22.83 1.40
N ARG A 365 5.16 22.15 0.24
CA ARG A 365 4.70 22.71 -1.04
C ARG A 365 3.20 22.97 -1.02
N LEU A 366 2.39 22.03 -0.54
CA LEU A 366 0.96 22.19 -0.35
C LEU A 366 0.63 23.31 0.64
N ALA A 367 1.35 23.39 1.77
CA ALA A 367 1.21 24.49 2.72
C ALA A 367 1.66 25.83 2.13
N GLY A 368 2.61 25.85 1.20
CA GLY A 368 3.00 27.02 0.42
C GLY A 368 1.86 27.49 -0.49
N ILE A 369 1.26 26.56 -1.23
CA ILE A 369 0.09 26.83 -2.09
C ILE A 369 -1.09 27.33 -1.25
N ALA A 370 -1.40 26.67 -0.13
CA ALA A 370 -2.46 27.06 0.79
C ALA A 370 -2.26 28.50 1.30
N ARG A 371 -1.06 28.84 1.77
CA ARG A 371 -0.72 30.17 2.28
C ARG A 371 -0.82 31.26 1.20
N MET A 372 -0.40 30.95 -0.02
CA MET A 372 -0.53 31.89 -1.14
C MET A 372 -1.99 32.15 -1.50
N ILE A 373 -2.81 31.09 -1.60
CA ILE A 373 -4.24 31.22 -1.90
C ILE A 373 -4.95 31.98 -0.76
N ALA A 374 -4.65 31.64 0.50
CA ALA A 374 -5.14 32.33 1.68
C ALA A 374 -4.84 33.84 1.64
N LEU A 375 -3.60 34.23 1.29
CA LEU A 375 -3.21 35.63 1.17
C LEU A 375 -4.04 36.39 0.12
N ILE A 376 -4.31 35.75 -1.02
CA ILE A 376 -5.03 36.35 -2.14
C ILE A 376 -6.54 36.43 -1.89
N THR A 377 -7.08 35.46 -1.16
CA THR A 377 -8.53 35.32 -0.91
C THR A 377 -8.97 35.90 0.44
N GLY A 378 -8.04 36.19 1.33
CA GLY A 378 -8.29 36.75 2.66
C GLY A 378 -8.78 35.75 3.71
N VAL A 379 -8.78 34.43 3.42
CA VAL A 379 -9.14 33.37 4.38
C VAL A 379 -7.92 32.78 5.09
N SER A 380 -8.13 31.95 6.12
CA SER A 380 -7.04 31.18 6.73
C SER A 380 -6.50 30.13 5.75
N ALA A 381 -5.22 29.77 5.88
CA ALA A 381 -4.63 28.66 5.13
C ALA A 381 -5.37 27.32 5.38
N ASP A 382 -6.00 27.18 6.56
CA ASP A 382 -6.78 26.01 6.94
C ASP A 382 -8.15 25.95 6.24
N ASP A 383 -8.67 27.09 5.77
CA ASP A 383 -9.94 27.19 5.03
C ASP A 383 -9.77 26.93 3.52
N VAL A 384 -8.52 26.79 3.07
CA VAL A 384 -8.20 26.43 1.68
C VAL A 384 -8.31 24.91 1.53
N THR A 385 -9.28 24.46 0.75
CA THR A 385 -9.43 23.04 0.44
C THR A 385 -8.43 22.64 -0.64
N ILE A 386 -7.57 21.67 -0.34
CA ILE A 386 -6.58 21.10 -1.26
C ILE A 386 -6.97 19.65 -1.56
N ASP A 387 -7.32 19.40 -2.81
CA ASP A 387 -7.51 18.07 -3.37
C ASP A 387 -6.19 17.62 -4.02
N ARG A 388 -5.53 16.68 -3.35
CA ARG A 388 -4.22 16.15 -3.74
C ARG A 388 -4.32 15.26 -4.97
N ASP A 389 -5.38 14.45 -5.06
CA ASP A 389 -5.53 13.46 -6.12
C ASP A 389 -5.80 14.13 -7.48
N HIS A 390 -6.53 15.25 -7.47
CA HIS A 390 -6.87 16.01 -8.69
C HIS A 390 -6.03 17.28 -8.92
N HIS A 391 -4.99 17.51 -8.10
CA HIS A 391 -4.17 18.74 -8.12
C HIS A 391 -5.03 20.02 -8.18
N ARG A 392 -5.99 20.13 -7.26
CA ARG A 392 -6.95 21.24 -7.23
C ARG A 392 -6.97 21.94 -5.88
N ALA A 393 -6.88 23.26 -5.89
CA ALA A 393 -6.98 24.07 -4.68
C ALA A 393 -8.16 25.05 -4.80
N THR A 394 -9.04 25.05 -3.80
CA THR A 394 -10.27 25.84 -3.81
C THR A 394 -10.45 26.63 -2.52
N ALA A 395 -10.85 27.89 -2.64
CA ALA A 395 -11.14 28.75 -1.49
C ALA A 395 -12.29 29.73 -1.80
N ALA A 396 -13.12 29.99 -0.80
CA ALA A 396 -14.13 31.04 -0.85
C ALA A 396 -13.53 32.35 -0.37
N ALA A 397 -13.46 33.36 -1.24
CA ALA A 397 -12.79 34.61 -0.91
C ALA A 397 -13.63 35.50 -0.01
N MET A 398 -12.97 36.17 0.94
CA MET A 398 -13.58 37.22 1.75
C MET A 398 -13.71 38.53 0.94
N PRO A 399 -14.73 39.35 1.24
CA PRO A 399 -14.87 40.67 0.62
C PRO A 399 -13.66 41.57 0.87
N LEU A 400 -12.97 41.96 -0.21
CA LEU A 400 -11.93 42.97 -0.19
C LEU A 400 -12.56 44.35 -0.45
N PRO A 401 -12.31 45.37 0.40
CA PRO A 401 -12.84 46.70 0.19
C PRO A 401 -12.50 47.25 -1.21
N GLY A 402 -13.54 47.60 -1.98
CA GLY A 402 -13.39 48.13 -3.35
C GLY A 402 -13.07 47.09 -4.43
N ALA A 403 -12.96 45.80 -4.09
CA ALA A 403 -12.75 44.74 -5.09
C ALA A 403 -14.06 44.38 -5.80
N THR A 404 -13.98 44.19 -7.11
CA THR A 404 -15.10 43.69 -7.93
C THR A 404 -14.88 42.22 -8.27
N VAL A 405 -15.91 41.56 -8.80
CA VAL A 405 -15.81 40.20 -9.36
C VAL A 405 -14.64 40.07 -10.35
N ALA A 406 -14.43 41.10 -11.18
CA ALA A 406 -13.32 41.11 -12.14
C ALA A 406 -11.95 41.10 -11.45
N THR A 407 -11.82 41.76 -10.28
CA THR A 407 -10.61 41.73 -9.46
C THR A 407 -10.27 40.30 -9.02
N TYR A 408 -11.25 39.54 -8.51
CA TYR A 408 -11.05 38.15 -8.08
C TYR A 408 -10.69 37.22 -9.25
N ARG A 409 -11.25 37.44 -10.44
CA ARG A 409 -10.89 36.68 -11.65
C ARG A 409 -9.43 36.89 -12.05
N VAL A 410 -8.94 38.12 -11.96
CA VAL A 410 -7.51 38.42 -12.24
C VAL A 410 -6.60 37.80 -11.18
N LEU A 411 -7.02 37.82 -9.91
CA LEU A 411 -6.29 37.18 -8.81
C LEU A 411 -6.19 35.65 -9.01
N GLU A 412 -7.29 34.99 -9.41
CA GLU A 412 -7.29 33.56 -9.76
C GLU A 412 -6.31 33.25 -10.90
N ALA A 413 -6.34 34.04 -11.98
CA ALA A 413 -5.45 33.85 -13.13
C ALA A 413 -3.96 33.99 -12.74
N ARG A 414 -3.64 34.95 -11.86
CA ARG A 414 -2.27 35.14 -11.35
C ARG A 414 -1.83 34.02 -10.43
N ALA A 415 -2.74 33.48 -9.60
CA ALA A 415 -2.45 32.35 -8.73
C ALA A 415 -2.22 31.06 -9.56
N ALA A 416 -3.05 30.83 -10.58
CA ALA A 416 -2.89 29.71 -11.49
C ALA A 416 -1.55 29.77 -12.25
N ALA A 417 -1.12 30.97 -12.69
CA ALA A 417 0.16 31.14 -13.37
C ALA A 417 1.40 30.90 -12.47
N GLN A 418 1.25 30.97 -11.15
CA GLN A 418 2.34 30.73 -10.18
C GLN A 418 2.32 29.30 -9.60
N THR A 419 1.32 28.50 -9.95
CA THR A 419 1.16 27.14 -9.42
C THR A 419 1.30 26.12 -10.55
N ASP A 420 2.56 25.71 -10.79
CA ASP A 420 2.86 24.70 -11.82
C ASP A 420 2.11 23.39 -11.53
N GLY A 421 1.20 23.02 -12.44
CA GLY A 421 0.45 21.76 -12.39
C GLY A 421 -0.76 21.74 -11.45
N TRP A 422 -1.13 22.86 -10.81
CA TRP A 422 -2.32 22.93 -9.95
C TRP A 422 -3.43 23.80 -10.56
N SER A 423 -4.67 23.33 -10.40
CA SER A 423 -5.86 24.10 -10.75
C SER A 423 -6.36 24.90 -9.55
N VAL A 424 -6.31 26.24 -9.64
CA VAL A 424 -6.81 27.14 -8.60
C VAL A 424 -8.23 27.58 -8.94
N ALA A 425 -9.16 27.43 -8.00
CA ALA A 425 -10.53 27.92 -8.13
C ALA A 425 -10.92 28.78 -6.93
N ILE A 426 -11.14 30.08 -7.19
CA ILE A 426 -11.57 31.05 -6.19
C ILE A 426 -13.07 31.26 -6.36
N VAL A 427 -13.83 31.14 -5.28
CA VAL A 427 -15.25 31.52 -5.25
C VAL A 427 -15.33 32.97 -4.76
N PRO A 428 -15.70 33.94 -5.61
CA PRO A 428 -15.81 35.33 -5.20
C PRO A 428 -17.01 35.51 -4.27
N PRO A 429 -16.98 36.51 -3.36
CA PRO A 429 -18.15 36.87 -2.56
C PRO A 429 -19.31 37.31 -3.48
N GLN A 430 -20.54 36.98 -3.10
CA GLN A 430 -21.72 37.41 -3.85
C GLN A 430 -21.83 38.94 -3.85
N GLY A 431 -22.01 39.53 -5.03
CA GLY A 431 -22.04 40.96 -5.21
C GLY A 431 -22.51 41.35 -6.61
N PRO A 432 -22.58 42.65 -6.92
CA PRO A 432 -23.02 43.11 -8.23
C PRO A 432 -22.05 42.64 -9.31
N LEU A 433 -22.61 42.12 -10.41
CA LEU A 433 -21.84 41.78 -11.61
C LEU A 433 -21.28 43.05 -12.27
N PRO A 434 -20.15 42.99 -12.99
CA PRO A 434 -19.57 44.15 -13.67
C PRO A 434 -20.55 44.86 -14.61
N GLU A 435 -20.47 46.19 -14.67
CA GLU A 435 -21.25 47.01 -15.60
C GLU A 435 -20.77 46.76 -17.04
N ILE A 436 -21.72 46.56 -17.94
CA ILE A 436 -21.48 46.42 -19.38
C ILE A 436 -21.98 47.69 -20.05
N ALA A 437 -21.10 48.36 -20.79
CA ALA A 437 -21.41 49.58 -21.52
C ALA A 437 -21.19 49.39 -23.02
N PHE A 438 -22.09 49.93 -23.84
CA PHE A 438 -21.91 50.01 -25.29
C PHE A 438 -21.70 51.46 -25.71
N ALA A 439 -20.85 51.67 -26.73
CA ALA A 439 -20.76 52.95 -27.42
C ALA A 439 -22.08 53.29 -28.15
N ASN A 440 -22.26 54.56 -28.49
CA ASN A 440 -23.43 55.01 -29.26
C ASN A 440 -23.51 54.26 -30.60
N ASP A 441 -24.69 53.73 -30.92
CA ASP A 441 -25.00 52.95 -32.13
C ASP A 441 -24.14 51.70 -32.41
N ALA A 442 -23.26 51.30 -31.48
CA ALA A 442 -22.48 50.08 -31.61
C ALA A 442 -23.27 48.85 -31.12
N ASP A 443 -23.16 47.72 -31.82
CA ASP A 443 -23.69 46.42 -31.40
C ASP A 443 -22.61 45.37 -31.09
N THR A 444 -21.34 45.71 -31.30
CA THR A 444 -20.19 44.87 -30.95
C THR A 444 -19.70 45.15 -29.53
N LEU A 445 -19.30 44.10 -28.81
CA LEU A 445 -18.62 44.22 -27.52
C LEU A 445 -17.21 44.76 -27.73
N ASP A 446 -16.91 45.93 -27.16
CA ASP A 446 -15.55 46.43 -27.06
C ASP A 446 -14.75 45.58 -26.04
N PRO A 447 -13.40 45.72 -25.96
CA PRO A 447 -12.60 44.88 -25.08
C PRO A 447 -13.01 44.97 -23.60
N VAL A 448 -13.46 46.14 -23.15
CA VAL A 448 -13.86 46.39 -21.76
C VAL A 448 -15.20 45.70 -21.45
N ALA A 449 -16.21 45.89 -22.29
CA ALA A 449 -17.50 45.22 -22.18
C ALA A 449 -17.37 43.71 -22.30
N ARG A 450 -16.48 43.23 -23.19
CA ARG A 450 -16.20 41.80 -23.33
C ARG A 450 -15.62 41.21 -22.03
N GLU A 451 -14.67 41.89 -21.40
CA GLU A 451 -14.12 41.45 -20.11
C GLU A 451 -15.17 41.47 -18.99
N ALA A 452 -16.08 42.46 -18.98
CA ALA A 452 -17.20 42.51 -18.05
C ALA A 452 -18.16 41.30 -18.21
N VAL A 453 -18.47 40.91 -19.45
CA VAL A 453 -19.29 39.72 -19.75
C VAL A 453 -18.57 38.44 -19.33
N LEU A 454 -17.28 38.30 -19.63
CA LEU A 454 -16.49 37.13 -19.25
C LEU A 454 -16.33 37.00 -17.73
N ALA A 455 -16.13 38.12 -17.02
CA ALA A 455 -16.09 38.16 -15.56
C ALA A 455 -17.44 37.77 -14.95
N SER A 456 -18.55 38.20 -15.58
CA SER A 456 -19.90 37.82 -15.17
C SER A 456 -20.16 36.32 -15.34
N ALA A 457 -19.76 35.74 -16.49
CA ALA A 457 -19.87 34.30 -16.74
C ALA A 457 -19.03 33.47 -15.75
N TRP A 458 -17.80 33.93 -15.47
CA TRP A 458 -16.92 33.30 -14.50
C TRP A 458 -17.55 33.27 -13.10
N ALA A 459 -18.08 34.40 -12.60
CA ALA A 459 -18.76 34.44 -11.31
C ALA A 459 -20.00 33.55 -11.26
N ALA A 460 -20.82 33.56 -12.31
CA ALA A 460 -22.00 32.70 -12.38
C ALA A 460 -21.65 31.22 -12.18
N ARG A 461 -20.59 30.74 -12.85
CA ARG A 461 -20.10 29.36 -12.69
C ARG A 461 -19.58 29.08 -11.28
N ARG A 462 -18.91 30.05 -10.64
CA ARG A 462 -18.42 29.90 -9.26
C ARG A 462 -19.54 29.90 -8.23
N TRP A 463 -20.62 30.63 -8.48
CA TRP A 463 -21.83 30.63 -7.65
C TRP A 463 -22.82 29.51 -7.99
N ASN A 464 -22.47 28.62 -8.93
CA ASN A 464 -23.34 27.56 -9.43
C ASN A 464 -24.68 28.08 -9.98
N VAL A 465 -24.65 29.26 -10.61
CA VAL A 465 -25.80 29.89 -11.27
C VAL A 465 -25.81 29.44 -12.74
N PRO A 466 -26.83 28.67 -13.18
CA PRO A 466 -26.85 28.06 -14.51
C PRO A 466 -27.15 29.06 -15.63
N ALA A 467 -27.76 30.20 -15.31
CA ALA A 467 -28.17 31.19 -16.29
C ALA A 467 -28.10 32.63 -15.78
N LEU A 468 -27.77 33.56 -16.66
CA LEU A 468 -27.76 35.00 -16.41
C LEU A 468 -28.83 35.71 -17.24
N GLY A 469 -29.56 36.61 -16.61
CA GLY A 469 -30.49 37.53 -17.27
C GLY A 469 -29.72 38.54 -18.12
N VAL A 470 -29.99 38.55 -19.42
CA VAL A 470 -29.42 39.48 -20.40
C VAL A 470 -30.50 40.49 -20.82
N PRO A 471 -30.34 41.78 -20.45
CA PRO A 471 -31.30 42.81 -20.81
C PRO A 471 -31.49 42.94 -22.32
N GLY A 472 -32.75 42.90 -22.78
CA GLY A 472 -33.09 43.05 -24.20
C GLY A 472 -32.94 41.78 -25.06
N LEU A 473 -32.62 40.63 -24.44
CA LEU A 473 -32.63 39.34 -25.14
C LEU A 473 -34.08 38.93 -25.47
N PRO A 474 -34.40 38.54 -26.72
CA PRO A 474 -35.76 38.17 -27.10
C PRO A 474 -36.19 36.86 -26.42
N ALA A 475 -37.43 36.81 -25.91
CA ALA A 475 -38.04 35.58 -25.44
C ALA A 475 -38.50 34.74 -26.66
N GLY A 476 -37.80 33.64 -26.95
CA GLY A 476 -38.13 32.73 -28.06
C GLY A 476 -37.22 32.88 -29.29
N THR A 477 -37.77 32.67 -30.49
CA THR A 477 -36.99 32.69 -31.75
C THR A 477 -36.48 34.09 -32.07
N THR A 478 -35.22 34.20 -32.50
CA THR A 478 -34.60 35.46 -32.88
C THR A 478 -35.42 36.18 -33.98
N PRO A 479 -35.82 37.45 -33.79
CA PRO A 479 -36.58 38.20 -34.78
C PRO A 479 -35.80 38.36 -36.09
N ALA A 480 -36.50 38.38 -37.24
CA ALA A 480 -35.88 38.56 -38.56
C ALA A 480 -35.18 39.93 -38.74
N ARG A 481 -35.56 40.94 -37.95
CA ARG A 481 -34.91 42.26 -37.90
C ARG A 481 -34.74 42.69 -36.44
N PRO A 482 -33.67 42.25 -35.76
CA PRO A 482 -33.47 42.57 -34.35
C PRO A 482 -33.16 44.05 -34.15
N SER A 483 -33.75 44.65 -33.11
CA SER A 483 -33.43 46.02 -32.68
C SER A 483 -31.97 46.13 -32.22
N LEU A 484 -31.42 47.34 -32.12
CA LEU A 484 -30.05 47.55 -31.64
C LEU A 484 -29.81 46.90 -30.26
N ALA A 485 -30.79 47.04 -29.35
CA ALA A 485 -30.73 46.41 -28.03
C ALA A 485 -30.72 44.87 -28.12
N GLN A 486 -31.50 44.28 -29.03
CA GLN A 486 -31.51 42.83 -29.25
C GLN A 486 -30.19 42.34 -29.87
N ARG A 487 -29.59 43.09 -30.79
CA ARG A 487 -28.28 42.74 -31.37
C ARG A 487 -27.19 42.74 -30.29
N ARG A 488 -27.18 43.73 -29.40
CA ARG A 488 -26.29 43.79 -28.23
C ARG A 488 -26.49 42.60 -27.29
N ALA A 489 -27.75 42.28 -26.98
CA ALA A 489 -28.09 41.14 -26.13
C ALA A 489 -27.66 39.80 -26.74
N LEU A 490 -27.81 39.63 -28.05
CA LEU A 490 -27.36 38.43 -28.77
C LEU A 490 -25.83 38.31 -28.76
N ALA A 491 -25.08 39.41 -28.89
CA ALA A 491 -23.62 39.40 -28.78
C ALA A 491 -23.14 38.97 -27.38
N ILE A 492 -23.84 39.41 -26.33
CA ILE A 492 -23.59 38.97 -24.95
C ILE A 492 -23.92 37.48 -24.80
N ALA A 493 -25.10 37.05 -25.25
CA ALA A 493 -25.54 35.66 -25.15
C ALA A 493 -24.59 34.70 -25.88
N ALA A 494 -24.10 35.08 -27.06
CA ALA A 494 -23.08 34.31 -27.78
C ALA A 494 -21.80 34.16 -26.95
N THR A 495 -21.35 35.24 -26.30
CA THR A 495 -20.16 35.20 -25.43
C THR A 495 -20.39 34.33 -24.19
N LEU A 496 -21.55 34.43 -23.53
CA LEU A 496 -21.92 33.58 -22.39
C LEU A 496 -21.97 32.09 -22.76
N ALA A 497 -22.52 31.77 -23.94
CA ALA A 497 -22.59 30.41 -24.45
C ALA A 497 -21.20 29.78 -24.64
N THR A 498 -20.20 30.55 -25.11
CA THR A 498 -18.81 30.05 -25.20
C THR A 498 -18.20 29.69 -23.85
N GLN A 499 -18.72 30.27 -22.76
CA GLN A 499 -18.27 30.00 -21.39
C GLN A 499 -19.12 28.94 -20.68
N GLY A 500 -20.17 28.40 -21.35
CA GLY A 500 -21.07 27.39 -20.80
C GLY A 500 -22.13 27.93 -19.84
N VAL A 501 -22.48 29.23 -19.93
CA VAL A 501 -23.53 29.86 -19.12
C VAL A 501 -24.71 30.21 -20.02
N ASN A 502 -25.92 29.83 -19.60
CA ASN A 502 -27.13 30.12 -20.38
C ASN A 502 -27.54 31.59 -20.23
N ALA A 503 -28.10 32.17 -21.29
CA ALA A 503 -28.64 33.52 -21.28
C ALA A 503 -30.17 33.47 -21.18
N LEU A 504 -30.76 34.20 -20.23
CA LEU A 504 -32.21 34.34 -20.08
C LEU A 504 -32.66 35.75 -20.47
N PRO A 505 -33.87 35.91 -21.02
CA PRO A 505 -34.47 37.22 -21.23
C PRO A 505 -34.61 38.00 -19.93
N ALA A 506 -34.12 39.24 -19.92
CA ALA A 506 -34.34 40.19 -18.82
C ALA A 506 -34.91 41.52 -19.36
N PRO A 507 -35.61 42.31 -18.52
CA PRO A 507 -36.14 43.61 -18.91
C PRO A 507 -35.07 44.49 -19.56
N GLY A 508 -35.46 45.24 -20.59
CA GLY A 508 -34.53 46.04 -21.39
C GLY A 508 -33.67 46.99 -20.55
N GLY A 509 -32.37 46.98 -20.79
CA GLY A 509 -31.39 47.87 -20.16
C GLY A 509 -31.06 49.04 -21.07
N GLY A 510 -30.59 50.14 -20.48
CA GLY A 510 -30.10 51.31 -21.22
C GLY A 510 -28.77 51.03 -21.93
N GLN A 511 -28.00 52.09 -22.23
CA GLN A 511 -26.65 51.93 -22.80
C GLN A 511 -25.65 51.28 -21.83
N ARG A 512 -25.98 51.28 -20.54
CA ARG A 512 -25.21 50.68 -19.46
C ARG A 512 -26.13 49.86 -18.58
N PHE A 513 -25.71 48.64 -18.25
CA PHE A 513 -26.49 47.72 -17.43
C PHE A 513 -25.61 46.64 -16.82
N HIS A 514 -26.16 45.95 -15.81
CA HIS A 514 -25.56 44.77 -15.19
C HIS A 514 -26.34 43.52 -15.63
N LEU A 515 -25.66 42.37 -15.71
CA LEU A 515 -26.37 41.10 -15.80
C LEU A 515 -26.97 40.76 -14.43
N SER A 516 -28.10 40.06 -14.43
CA SER A 516 -28.72 39.55 -13.20
C SER A 516 -28.54 38.03 -13.13
N ALA A 517 -28.43 37.48 -11.91
CA ALA A 517 -28.58 36.03 -11.74
C ALA A 517 -30.03 35.66 -12.09
N GLY A 518 -30.21 34.70 -12.99
CA GLY A 518 -31.54 34.16 -13.24
C GLY A 518 -31.96 33.30 -12.06
N GLU A 519 -33.03 33.68 -11.36
CA GLU A 519 -33.74 32.72 -10.51
C GLU A 519 -34.30 31.64 -11.43
N GLY A 520 -33.85 30.41 -11.25
CA GLY A 520 -34.43 29.26 -11.95
C GLY A 520 -35.91 29.20 -11.61
N GLN A 521 -36.76 29.20 -12.64
CA GLN A 521 -38.07 28.58 -12.53
C GLN A 521 -37.91 27.07 -12.59
#